data_AF-A0A399NZI0-F1
#
_entry.id   AF-A0A399NZI0-F1
#
_cell.length_a   1.000
_cell.length_b   1.000
_cell.length_c   1.000
_cell.angle_alpha   90.00
_cell.angle_beta   90.00
_cell.angle_gamma   90.00
#
_symmetry.space_group_name_H-M   'P 1'
#
loop_
_entity.id
_entity.type
_entity.pdbx_description
1 polymer ?
#
loop_
_entity_poly.entity_id
_entity_poly.type
_entity_poly.pdbx_seq_one_letter_code
_entity_poly.pdbx_strand_id
1 'polypeptide(L)'
;ADDLLPERALAGDPLARSTLINRIYKPLQAHSTELLATLWCYLDTGRSLEATARELFVHPNTVRYRLKRVSDVIGWDATGAREALILQAALIIGSIAEAGTTVPQQQGSGRARPKRQAAR
;
A
#
# COMPACT_ATOMS: atom_id res chain seq x y z
N ALA A 1 -12.07 0.37 20.14
CA ALA A 1 -12.07 1.64 19.35
C ALA A 1 -11.52 1.43 17.93
N ASP A 2 -10.52 0.55 17.75
CA ASP A 2 -10.10 0.03 16.42
C ASP A 2 -10.91 -1.19 15.97
N ASP A 3 -12.03 -1.47 16.63
CA ASP A 3 -12.93 -2.57 16.27
C ASP A 3 -13.47 -2.34 14.86
N LEU A 4 -13.34 -3.37 14.03
CA LEU A 4 -13.83 -3.42 12.66
C LEU A 4 -13.16 -2.46 11.65
N LEU A 5 -11.92 -2.03 11.89
CA LEU A 5 -11.20 -1.14 10.97
C LEU A 5 -11.15 -1.62 9.50
N PRO A 6 -10.76 -2.88 9.18
CA PRO A 6 -10.71 -3.35 7.80
C PRO A 6 -12.12 -3.54 7.23
N GLU A 7 -13.08 -4.03 8.01
CA GLU A 7 -14.47 -4.23 7.58
C GLU A 7 -15.13 -2.89 7.20
N ARG A 8 -14.94 -1.84 8.01
CA ARG A 8 -15.44 -0.49 7.72
C ARG A 8 -14.80 0.09 6.47
N ALA A 9 -13.49 -0.08 6.30
CA ALA A 9 -12.78 0.42 5.14
C ALA A 9 -13.24 -0.26 3.83
N LEU A 10 -13.54 -1.56 3.90
CA LEU A 10 -14.12 -2.33 2.79
C LEU A 10 -15.58 -1.94 2.52
N ALA A 11 -16.35 -1.60 3.56
CA ALA A 11 -17.71 -1.06 3.42
C ALA A 11 -17.77 0.38 2.89
N GLY A 12 -16.61 1.00 2.60
CA GLY A 12 -16.52 2.33 1.99
C GLY A 12 -16.40 3.48 2.99
N ASP A 13 -16.20 3.22 4.29
CA ASP A 13 -15.98 4.26 5.30
C ASP A 13 -14.68 5.05 4.99
N PRO A 14 -14.79 6.36 4.65
CA PRO A 14 -13.62 7.17 4.29
C PRO A 14 -12.63 7.36 5.45
N LEU A 15 -13.12 7.40 6.69
CA LEU A 15 -12.27 7.58 7.87
C LEU A 15 -11.47 6.31 8.17
N ALA A 16 -12.10 5.15 8.02
CA ALA A 16 -11.40 3.87 8.16
C ALA A 16 -10.31 3.70 7.09
N ARG A 17 -10.62 4.02 5.82
CA ARG A 17 -9.65 4.01 4.72
C ARG A 17 -8.48 4.97 4.98
N SER A 18 -8.79 6.21 5.38
CA SER A 18 -7.78 7.23 5.71
C SER A 18 -6.89 6.78 6.87
N THR A 19 -7.46 6.14 7.90
CA THR A 19 -6.71 5.59 9.02
C THR A 19 -5.73 4.52 8.57
N LEU A 20 -6.17 3.54 7.78
CA LEU A 20 -5.30 2.49 7.23
C LEU A 20 -4.13 3.08 6.41
N ILE A 21 -4.41 4.04 5.54
CA ILE A 21 -3.39 4.67 4.70
C ILE A 21 -2.38 5.47 5.55
N ASN A 22 -2.88 6.34 6.43
CA ASN A 22 -2.03 7.30 7.13
C ASN A 22 -1.28 6.71 8.32
N ARG A 23 -1.81 5.63 8.95
CA ARG A 23 -1.14 4.98 10.09
C ARG A 23 -0.28 3.79 9.72
N ILE A 24 -0.55 3.13 8.59
CA ILE A 24 0.16 1.89 8.21
C ILE A 24 0.90 2.07 6.90
N TYR A 25 0.20 2.35 5.81
CA TYR A 25 0.81 2.35 4.47
C TYR A 25 1.87 3.45 4.30
N LYS A 26 1.51 4.71 4.53
CA LYS A 26 2.41 5.86 4.34
C LYS A 26 3.64 5.81 5.25
N PRO A 27 3.53 5.49 6.56
CA PRO A 27 4.71 5.36 7.40
C PRO A 27 5.69 4.29 6.91
N LEU A 28 5.19 3.12 6.49
CA LEU A 28 6.05 2.07 5.93
C LEU A 28 6.70 2.49 4.62
N GLN A 29 5.92 3.08 3.71
CA GLN A 29 6.41 3.57 2.43
C GLN A 29 7.50 4.65 2.60
N ALA A 30 7.27 5.61 3.51
CA ALA A 30 8.22 6.68 3.78
C ALA A 30 9.49 6.17 4.48
N HIS A 31 9.39 5.11 5.28
CA HIS A 31 10.54 4.55 6.00
C HIS A 31 11.40 3.66 5.09
N SER A 32 10.79 2.71 4.37
CA SER A 32 11.52 1.81 3.46
C SER A 32 10.55 1.03 2.57
N THR A 33 10.75 1.15 1.25
CA THR A 33 10.06 0.35 0.25
C THR A 33 10.36 -1.15 0.40
N GLU A 34 11.55 -1.53 0.88
CA GLU A 34 11.90 -2.93 1.14
C GLU A 34 11.09 -3.54 2.29
N LEU A 35 10.80 -2.76 3.33
CA LEU A 35 9.97 -3.23 4.44
C LEU A 35 8.53 -3.47 3.97
N LEU A 36 8.02 -2.57 3.14
CA LEU A 36 6.69 -2.70 2.54
C LEU A 36 6.62 -3.94 1.64
N ALA A 37 7.60 -4.15 0.76
CA ALA A 37 7.71 -5.34 -0.08
C ALA A 37 7.82 -6.62 0.75
N THR A 38 8.58 -6.58 1.85
CA THR A 38 8.74 -7.74 2.75
C THR A 38 7.44 -8.08 3.45
N LEU A 39 6.70 -7.09 3.96
CA LEU A 39 5.40 -7.32 4.58
C LEU A 39 4.39 -7.88 3.58
N TRP A 40 4.36 -7.34 2.36
CA TRP A 40 3.49 -7.83 1.29
C TRP A 40 3.74 -9.30 0.98
N CYS A 41 5.00 -9.65 0.70
CA CYS A 41 5.40 -11.03 0.40
C CYS A 41 5.15 -11.96 1.59
N TYR A 42 5.38 -11.49 2.82
CA TYR A 42 5.10 -12.27 4.01
C TYR A 42 3.64 -12.66 4.15
N LEU A 43 2.73 -11.71 3.93
CA LEU A 43 1.30 -11.98 4.01
C LEU A 43 0.82 -12.85 2.83
N ASP A 44 1.36 -12.64 1.62
CA ASP A 44 1.00 -13.38 0.41
C ASP A 44 1.46 -14.85 0.46
N THR A 45 2.60 -15.13 1.08
CA THR A 45 3.12 -16.49 1.29
C THR A 45 2.51 -17.20 2.51
N GLY A 46 1.37 -16.71 3.01
CA GLY A 46 0.65 -17.32 4.13
C GLY A 46 1.35 -17.15 5.47
N ARG A 47 2.10 -16.05 5.67
CA ARG A 47 2.87 -15.73 6.89
C ARG A 47 4.01 -16.71 7.17
N SER A 48 4.59 -17.29 6.12
CA SER A 48 5.73 -18.21 6.22
C SER A 48 7.06 -17.48 6.01
N LEU A 49 7.91 -17.47 7.05
CA LEU A 49 9.24 -16.85 6.98
C LEU A 49 10.12 -17.50 5.90
N GLU A 50 10.08 -18.83 5.79
CA GLU A 50 10.87 -19.60 4.82
C GLU A 50 10.42 -19.34 3.38
N ALA A 51 9.12 -19.27 3.15
CA ALA A 51 8.58 -18.97 1.82
C ALA A 51 8.88 -17.53 1.40
N THR A 52 8.72 -16.57 2.32
CA THR A 52 9.07 -15.17 2.10
C THR A 52 10.56 -14.99 1.78
N ALA A 53 11.42 -15.66 2.55
CA ALA A 53 12.87 -15.59 2.37
C ALA A 53 13.29 -16.09 0.98
N ARG A 54 12.68 -17.20 0.54
CA ARG A 54 12.89 -17.77 -0.80
C ARG A 54 12.45 -16.81 -1.90
N GLU A 55 11.26 -16.24 -1.77
CA GLU A 55 10.68 -15.33 -2.78
C GLU A 55 11.47 -14.02 -2.89
N LEU A 56 11.97 -13.50 -1.76
CA LEU A 56 12.75 -12.27 -1.72
C LEU A 56 14.27 -12.49 -1.91
N PHE A 57 14.71 -13.74 -2.10
CA PHE A 57 16.13 -14.12 -2.19
C PHE A 57 16.99 -13.61 -1.02
N VAL A 58 16.46 -13.70 0.20
CA VAL A 58 17.15 -13.30 1.43
C VAL A 58 17.17 -14.45 2.44
N HIS A 59 17.96 -14.31 3.50
CA HIS A 59 17.95 -15.25 4.61
C HIS A 59 16.67 -15.09 5.48
N PRO A 60 16.08 -16.17 6.03
CA PRO A 60 14.92 -16.07 6.93
C PRO A 60 15.09 -15.12 8.13
N ASN A 61 16.30 -15.03 8.67
CA ASN A 61 16.63 -14.05 9.73
C ASN A 61 16.47 -12.59 9.26
N THR A 62 16.78 -12.29 8.00
CA THR A 62 16.58 -10.96 7.42
C THR A 62 15.09 -10.65 7.34
N VAL A 63 14.24 -11.62 6.95
CA VAL A 63 12.78 -11.46 6.96
C VAL A 63 12.29 -11.17 8.38
N ARG A 64 12.71 -11.98 9.36
CA ARG A 64 12.33 -11.77 10.78
C ARG A 64 12.74 -10.38 11.27
N TYR A 65 13.96 -9.95 10.96
CA TYR A 65 14.44 -8.62 11.32
C TYR A 65 13.59 -7.52 10.67
N ARG A 66 13.29 -7.63 9.38
CA ARG A 66 12.45 -6.67 8.66
C ARG A 66 11.02 -6.63 9.22
N LEU A 67 10.40 -7.76 9.54
CA LEU A 67 9.07 -7.81 10.15
C LEU A 67 9.05 -7.21 11.57
N LYS A 68 10.12 -7.39 12.34
CA LYS A 68 10.28 -6.68 13.62
C LYS A 68 10.32 -5.17 13.40
N ARG A 69 11.10 -4.70 12.42
CA ARG A 69 11.17 -3.27 12.06
C ARG A 69 9.84 -2.72 11.57
N VAL A 70 9.09 -3.47 10.78
CA VAL A 70 7.72 -3.11 10.40
C VAL A 70 6.89 -2.85 11.65
N SER A 71 6.91 -3.79 12.60
CA SER A 71 6.16 -3.69 13.85
C SER A 71 6.58 -2.47 14.68
N ASP A 72 7.88 -2.18 14.74
CA ASP A 72 8.42 -0.99 15.43
C ASP A 72 7.94 0.32 14.78
N VAL A 73 7.76 0.35 13.46
CA VAL A 73 7.37 1.56 12.70
C VAL A 73 5.88 1.88 12.83
N ILE A 74 5.01 0.88 12.74
CA ILE A 74 3.55 1.10 12.72
C ILE A 74 2.87 0.76 14.05
N GLY A 75 3.53 0.01 14.94
CA GLY A 75 2.96 -0.46 16.20
C GLY A 75 2.02 -1.67 16.07
N TRP A 76 2.07 -2.40 14.95
CA TRP A 76 1.24 -3.58 14.66
C TRP A 76 2.10 -4.81 14.38
N ASP A 77 1.76 -5.94 14.98
CA ASP A 77 2.44 -7.21 14.76
C ASP A 77 1.77 -8.03 13.65
N ALA A 78 2.51 -8.35 12.60
CA ALA A 78 2.02 -9.12 11.45
C ALA A 78 1.79 -10.62 11.72
N THR A 79 2.18 -11.13 12.89
CA THR A 79 2.02 -12.55 13.23
C THR A 79 0.59 -12.89 13.67
N GLY A 80 -0.13 -11.93 14.26
CA GLY A 80 -1.51 -12.09 14.70
C GLY A 80 -2.48 -12.22 13.53
N ALA A 81 -3.49 -13.09 13.66
CA ALA A 81 -4.45 -13.33 12.59
C ALA A 81 -5.34 -12.11 12.28
N ARG A 82 -5.72 -11.36 13.32
CA ARG A 82 -6.54 -10.16 13.19
C ARG A 82 -5.74 -9.02 12.56
N GLU A 83 -4.53 -8.83 13.06
CA GLU A 83 -3.59 -7.81 12.64
C GLU A 83 -3.15 -8.05 11.19
N ALA A 84 -2.90 -9.30 10.80
CA ALA A 84 -2.60 -9.66 9.42
C ALA A 84 -3.69 -9.19 8.44
N LEU A 85 -4.97 -9.35 8.78
CA LEU A 85 -6.08 -8.85 7.95
C LEU A 85 -6.04 -7.31 7.84
N ILE A 86 -5.76 -6.63 8.95
CA ILE A 86 -5.66 -5.17 9.01
C ILE A 86 -4.51 -4.67 8.12
N LEU A 87 -3.35 -5.30 8.24
CA LEU A 87 -2.16 -4.98 7.44
C LEU A 87 -2.40 -5.28 5.96
N GLN A 88 -3.01 -6.42 5.63
CA GLN A 88 -3.35 -6.76 4.24
C GLN A 88 -4.29 -5.72 3.63
N ALA A 89 -5.35 -5.33 4.37
CA ALA A 89 -6.27 -4.31 3.92
C ALA A 89 -5.59 -2.94 3.74
N ALA A 90 -4.70 -2.56 4.67
CA ALA A 90 -3.94 -1.31 4.58
C ALA A 90 -3.04 -1.27 3.35
N LEU A 91 -2.34 -2.38 3.08
CA LEU A 91 -1.48 -2.55 1.93
C LEU A 91 -2.25 -2.41 0.61
N ILE A 92 -3.37 -3.13 0.46
CA ILE A 92 -4.22 -3.07 -0.73
C ILE A 92 -4.82 -1.68 -0.94
N ILE A 93 -5.40 -1.09 0.11
CA ILE A 93 -6.05 0.21 0.00
C ILE A 93 -5.02 1.32 -0.26
N GLY A 94 -3.84 1.21 0.36
CA GLY A 94 -2.73 2.14 0.16
C GLY A 94 -2.17 2.09 -1.25
N SER A 95 -1.95 0.90 -1.82
CA SER A 95 -1.43 0.76 -3.18
C SER A 95 -2.41 1.29 -4.24
N ILE A 96 -3.72 1.07 -4.05
CA ILE A 96 -4.75 1.65 -4.93
C ILE A 96 -4.77 3.18 -4.82
N ALA A 97 -4.65 3.72 -3.61
CA ALA A 97 -4.62 5.17 -3.41
C ALA A 97 -3.40 5.84 -4.05
N GLU A 98 -2.22 5.19 -3.97
CA GLU A 98 -1.01 5.64 -4.65
C GLU A 98 -1.16 5.61 -6.17
N ALA A 99 -1.66 4.50 -6.73
CA ALA A 99 -1.91 4.35 -8.16
C ALA A 99 -2.97 5.34 -8.70
N GLY A 100 -3.97 5.69 -7.89
CA GLY A 100 -4.96 6.71 -8.23
C GLY A 100 -4.41 8.14 -8.23
N THR A 101 -3.28 8.38 -7.55
CA THR A 101 -2.62 9.70 -7.49
C THR A 101 -1.73 9.94 -8.72
N THR A 102 -1.30 8.89 -9.42
CA THR A 102 -0.41 8.98 -10.59
C THR A 102 -1.12 9.09 -11.93
N VAL A 103 -2.46 9.16 -11.97
CA VAL A 103 -3.20 9.48 -13.20
C VAL A 103 -3.03 10.99 -13.47
N PRO A 104 -2.28 11.41 -14.52
CA PRO A 104 -2.28 12.81 -14.92
C PRO A 104 -3.69 13.10 -15.43
N GLN A 105 -4.41 14.01 -14.78
CA GLN A 105 -5.59 14.63 -15.36
C GLN A 105 -5.22 15.13 -16.76
N GLN A 106 -5.74 14.48 -17.80
CA GLN A 106 -5.62 14.95 -19.17
C GLN A 106 -6.13 16.38 -19.22
N GLN A 107 -5.18 17.30 -19.43
CA GLN A 107 -5.43 18.69 -19.71
C GLN A 107 -6.41 18.79 -20.88
N GLY A 108 -7.51 19.49 -20.65
CA GLY A 108 -8.25 20.10 -21.75
C GLY A 108 -7.28 20.96 -22.55
N SER A 109 -7.09 20.64 -23.82
CA SER A 109 -6.57 21.59 -24.79
C SER A 109 -7.57 21.67 -25.92
N GLY A 110 -8.15 22.86 -26.04
CA GLY A 110 -9.11 23.20 -27.07
C GLY A 110 -8.51 22.94 -28.44
N ARG A 111 -9.34 22.36 -29.30
CA ARG A 111 -9.09 22.24 -30.73
C ARG A 111 -9.13 23.66 -31.31
N ALA A 112 -8.03 24.39 -31.21
CA ALA A 112 -7.80 25.60 -31.98
C ALA A 112 -7.83 25.21 -33.47
N ARG A 113 -8.90 25.64 -34.16
CA ARG A 113 -9.00 25.50 -35.62
C ARG A 113 -7.93 26.39 -36.28
N PRO A 114 -7.15 25.87 -37.24
CA PRO A 114 -6.18 26.67 -37.95
C PRO A 114 -6.89 27.69 -38.86
N LYS A 115 -6.33 28.90 -38.91
CA LYS A 115 -6.71 29.98 -39.83
C LYS A 115 -6.52 29.50 -41.26
N ARG A 116 -7.59 29.50 -42.07
CA ARG A 116 -7.49 29.44 -43.53
C ARG A 116 -7.27 30.86 -44.08
N GLN A 117 -6.01 31.20 -44.30
CA GLN A 117 -5.56 32.06 -45.42
C GLN A 117 -5.48 31.14 -46.67
N ALA A 118 -5.71 31.53 -47.93
CA ALA A 118 -6.02 32.78 -48.62
C ALA A 118 -6.47 32.43 -50.07
N ALA A 119 -6.62 33.47 -50.89
CA ALA A 119 -6.68 33.52 -52.36
C ALA A 119 -8.09 33.33 -52.97
N ARG A 120 -8.74 34.41 -53.41
CA ARG A 120 -8.57 35.15 -54.69
C ARG A 120 -9.31 34.48 -55.83
#